data_AF-A0A371KQ39-F1
#
_entry.id   AF-A0A371KQ39-F1
#
_cell.length_a   1.000
_cell.length_b   1.000
_cell.length_c   1.000
_cell.angle_alpha   90.00
_cell.angle_beta   90.00
_cell.angle_gamma   90.00
#
_symmetry.space_group_name_H-M   'P 1'
#
loop_
_entity.id
_entity.type
_entity.pdbx_description
1 polymer ?
#
loop_
_entity_poly.entity_id
_entity_poly.type
_entity_poly.pdbx_seq_one_letter_code
_entity_poly.pdbx_strand_id
1 'polypeptide(L)'
;FTDAGMAIGRGLGEDGTPTSEPMRIPPHLLPFHVGRFAKSGAGKSVALENDALSLYDQTNGPVFIIDSKGGNFPENYMRAHAKRFGTDDLEENVLHFSVPDILPGFAFFDITPALEDGVRRVDAIQDKADHYEELIKLVMGPERYEDAIASPTLIKYLIKAMYDEEYGLENGHFRQD
;
A
#
# COMPACT_ATOMS: atom_id res chain seq x y z
N PHE A 1 22.06 -18.39 1.82
CA PHE A 1 21.79 -17.04 2.36
C PHE A 1 23.00 -16.11 2.26
N THR A 2 23.94 -16.34 1.33
CA THR A 2 25.17 -15.51 1.19
C THR A 2 25.35 -14.95 -0.22
N ASP A 3 24.45 -15.29 -1.14
CA ASP A 3 24.44 -14.84 -2.54
C ASP A 3 23.55 -13.59 -2.70
N ALA A 4 23.21 -13.17 -3.91
CA ALA A 4 22.36 -12.00 -4.17
C ALA A 4 21.01 -12.03 -3.44
N GLY A 5 20.45 -10.85 -3.16
CA GLY A 5 19.13 -10.66 -2.56
C GLY A 5 19.11 -9.66 -1.40
N MET A 6 18.01 -9.67 -0.64
CA MET A 6 17.73 -8.72 0.44
C MET A 6 18.61 -9.00 1.65
N ALA A 7 19.48 -8.07 2.01
CA ALA A 7 20.39 -8.18 3.16
C ALA A 7 19.63 -7.94 4.47
N ILE A 8 19.62 -8.93 5.36
CA ILE A 8 18.89 -8.87 6.65
C ILE A 8 19.77 -8.57 7.85
N GLY A 9 21.09 -8.53 7.66
CA GLY A 9 22.09 -8.27 8.71
C GLY A 9 23.35 -9.10 8.49
N ARG A 10 24.33 -8.95 9.38
CA ARG A 10 25.53 -9.82 9.42
C ARG A 10 25.31 -10.90 10.46
N GLY A 11 25.70 -12.13 10.14
CA GLY A 11 25.74 -13.20 11.12
C GLY A 11 26.81 -12.90 12.17
N LEU A 12 26.68 -13.47 13.36
CA LEU A 12 27.73 -13.41 14.37
C LEU A 12 28.43 -14.77 14.45
N GLY A 13 29.76 -14.77 14.36
CA GLY A 13 30.59 -15.95 14.60
C GLY A 13 30.60 -16.36 16.07
N GLU A 14 31.27 -17.47 16.38
CA GLU A 14 31.36 -17.99 17.75
C GLU A 14 32.03 -17.01 18.73
N ASP A 15 32.91 -16.15 18.22
CA ASP A 15 33.60 -15.08 18.96
C ASP A 15 32.81 -13.76 19.01
N GLY A 16 31.58 -13.74 18.47
CA GLY A 16 30.76 -12.54 18.35
C GLY A 16 31.20 -11.58 17.25
N THR A 17 32.18 -11.95 16.40
CA THR A 17 32.57 -11.11 15.27
C THR A 17 31.52 -11.19 14.16
N PRO A 18 31.12 -10.05 13.57
CA PRO A 18 30.21 -10.06 12.42
C PRO A 18 30.85 -10.73 11.20
N THR A 19 30.06 -11.50 10.44
CA THR A 19 30.48 -12.05 9.15
C THR A 19 30.91 -10.96 8.19
N SER A 20 31.88 -11.26 7.31
CA SER A 20 32.40 -10.33 6.31
C SER A 20 31.35 -9.92 5.28
N GLU A 21 30.42 -10.81 4.96
CA GLU A 21 29.27 -10.57 4.10
C GLU A 21 27.96 -10.61 4.89
N PRO A 22 26.94 -9.82 4.50
CA PRO A 22 25.63 -9.90 5.10
C PRO A 22 24.92 -11.20 4.69
N MET A 23 24.10 -11.71 5.60
CA MET A 23 23.11 -12.72 5.29
C MET A 23 22.00 -12.11 4.44
N ARG A 24 21.57 -12.85 3.41
CA ARG A 24 20.61 -12.38 2.41
C ARG A 24 19.50 -13.38 2.14
N ILE A 25 18.27 -12.89 2.05
CA ILE A 25 17.13 -13.65 1.55
C ILE A 25 17.19 -13.63 0.02
N PRO A 26 17.30 -14.80 -0.64
CA PRO A 26 17.47 -14.87 -2.08
C PRO A 26 16.19 -14.46 -2.83
N PRO A 27 16.30 -13.92 -4.06
CA PRO A 27 15.16 -13.37 -4.80
C PRO A 27 13.99 -14.33 -4.97
N HIS A 28 14.25 -15.63 -5.20
CA HIS A 28 13.20 -16.64 -5.38
C HIS A 28 12.37 -16.89 -4.11
N LEU A 29 12.81 -16.41 -2.94
CA LEU A 29 12.04 -16.50 -1.69
C LEU A 29 11.29 -15.21 -1.34
N LEU A 30 11.60 -14.08 -1.96
CA LEU A 30 10.94 -12.79 -1.70
C LEU A 30 9.42 -12.80 -2.00
N PRO A 31 8.91 -13.57 -3.00
CA PRO A 31 7.47 -13.69 -3.23
C PRO A 31 6.69 -14.32 -2.07
N PHE A 32 7.34 -14.99 -1.12
CA PHE A 32 6.69 -15.57 0.07
C PHE A 32 6.49 -14.57 1.21
N HIS A 33 6.80 -13.28 0.98
CA HIS A 33 6.71 -12.18 1.93
C HIS A 33 7.63 -12.31 3.15
N VAL A 34 8.05 -11.17 3.69
CA VAL A 34 8.94 -11.10 4.87
C VAL A 34 8.32 -10.18 5.90
N GLY A 35 8.18 -10.68 7.14
CA GLY A 35 7.68 -9.91 8.27
C GLY A 35 8.80 -9.54 9.24
N ARG A 36 8.89 -8.26 9.62
CA ARG A 36 9.83 -7.75 10.65
C ARG A 36 9.05 -7.19 11.83
N PHE A 37 9.16 -7.86 12.98
CA PHE A 37 8.43 -7.49 14.20
C PHE A 37 9.39 -7.03 15.29
N ALA A 38 9.15 -5.85 15.84
CA ALA A 38 9.88 -5.33 16.99
C ALA A 38 9.12 -4.17 17.66
N LYS A 39 9.52 -3.78 18.86
CA LYS A 39 8.97 -2.60 19.56
C LYS A 39 9.41 -1.28 18.91
N SER A 40 8.78 -0.16 19.29
CA SER A 40 9.24 1.18 18.92
C SER A 40 10.64 1.42 19.48
N GLY A 41 11.49 2.13 18.72
CA GLY A 41 12.90 2.37 19.08
C GLY A 41 13.86 1.20 18.78
N ALA A 42 13.37 0.02 18.41
CA ALA A 42 14.21 -1.15 18.11
C ALA A 42 14.83 -1.15 16.70
N GLY A 43 14.84 0.00 16.01
CA GLY A 43 15.51 0.13 14.71
C GLY A 43 14.78 -0.45 13.49
N LYS A 44 13.46 -0.74 13.58
CA LYS A 44 12.69 -1.27 12.43
C LYS A 44 12.82 -0.42 11.16
N SER A 45 12.72 0.90 11.30
CA SER A 45 12.82 1.84 10.18
C SER A 45 14.19 1.75 9.51
N VAL A 46 15.27 1.83 10.29
CA VAL A 46 16.64 1.68 9.78
C VAL A 46 16.84 0.33 9.10
N ALA A 47 16.29 -0.75 9.66
CA ALA A 47 16.38 -2.07 9.04
C ALA A 47 15.65 -2.13 7.69
N LEU A 48 14.44 -1.56 7.60
CA LEU A 48 13.66 -1.53 6.36
C LEU A 48 14.31 -0.65 5.28
N GLU A 49 14.96 0.46 5.64
CA GLU A 49 15.78 1.26 4.71
C GLU A 49 16.91 0.41 4.12
N ASN A 50 17.63 -0.35 4.95
CA ASN A 50 18.69 -1.26 4.49
C ASN A 50 18.16 -2.41 3.62
N ASP A 51 17.02 -2.98 3.99
CA ASP A 51 16.31 -4.00 3.23
C ASP A 51 16.04 -3.45 1.80
N ALA A 52 15.44 -2.26 1.69
CA ALA A 52 15.14 -1.60 0.41
C ALA A 52 16.38 -1.27 -0.42
N LEU A 53 17.43 -0.69 0.18
CA LEU A 53 18.69 -0.40 -0.52
C LEU A 53 19.35 -1.67 -1.05
N SER A 54 19.29 -2.78 -0.30
CA SER A 54 19.85 -4.05 -0.74
C SER A 54 19.03 -4.71 -1.84
N LEU A 55 17.70 -4.54 -1.84
CA LEU A 55 16.82 -5.00 -2.91
C LEU A 55 17.10 -4.25 -4.21
N TYR A 56 17.20 -2.92 -4.14
CA TYR A 56 17.53 -2.08 -5.29
C TYR A 56 18.88 -2.48 -5.92
N ASP A 57 19.89 -2.74 -5.08
CA ASP A 57 21.24 -3.12 -5.52
C ASP A 57 21.34 -4.53 -6.11
N GLN A 58 20.47 -5.46 -5.69
CA GLN A 58 20.65 -6.90 -5.94
C GLN A 58 19.51 -7.54 -6.75
N THR A 59 18.49 -6.76 -7.11
CA THR A 59 17.34 -7.23 -7.88
C THR A 59 16.94 -6.19 -8.92
N ASN A 60 16.30 -6.63 -10.00
CA ASN A 60 15.86 -5.74 -11.09
C ASN A 60 14.40 -5.26 -10.93
N GLY A 61 13.76 -5.63 -9.83
CA GLY A 61 12.35 -5.30 -9.57
C GLY A 61 12.21 -3.93 -8.91
N PRO A 62 11.08 -3.22 -9.14
CA PRO A 62 10.82 -1.96 -8.43
C PRO A 62 10.68 -2.21 -6.93
N VAL A 63 11.19 -1.27 -6.12
CA VAL A 63 11.05 -1.29 -4.67
C VAL A 63 10.07 -0.19 -4.26
N PHE A 64 8.93 -0.60 -3.70
CA PHE A 64 7.93 0.33 -3.18
C PHE A 64 8.11 0.50 -1.68
N ILE A 65 8.20 1.75 -1.24
CA ILE A 65 8.26 2.13 0.17
C ILE A 65 7.01 2.93 0.49
N ILE A 66 6.25 2.49 1.49
CA ILE A 66 5.05 3.17 1.98
C ILE A 66 5.26 3.45 3.46
N ASP A 67 5.44 4.73 3.81
CA ASP A 67 5.51 5.17 5.21
C ASP A 67 4.17 5.74 5.66
N SER A 68 3.43 4.99 6.47
CA SER A 68 2.16 5.43 7.04
C SER A 68 2.32 6.20 8.36
N LYS A 69 3.52 6.21 8.96
CA LYS A 69 3.71 6.73 10.31
C LYS A 69 3.90 8.24 10.34
N GLY A 70 4.20 8.87 9.20
CA GLY A 70 4.52 10.29 9.11
C GLY A 70 5.83 10.57 9.85
N GLY A 71 6.95 10.36 9.17
CA GLY A 71 8.28 10.65 9.71
C GLY A 71 9.29 10.86 8.59
N ASN A 72 10.57 10.86 8.95
CA ASN A 72 11.66 11.14 8.01
C ASN A 72 12.12 9.90 7.23
N PHE A 73 11.32 8.83 7.17
CA PHE A 73 11.73 7.58 6.54
C PHE A 73 12.05 7.77 5.05
N PRO A 74 11.17 8.40 4.24
CA PRO A 74 11.46 8.60 2.83
C PRO A 74 12.72 9.45 2.59
N GLU A 75 12.90 10.52 3.36
CA GLU A 75 14.08 11.39 3.23
C GLU A 75 15.36 10.68 3.65
N ASN A 76 15.32 9.86 4.70
CA ASN A 76 16.46 9.05 5.11
C ASN A 76 16.82 8.01 4.05
N TYR A 77 15.82 7.34 3.45
CA TYR A 77 16.05 6.44 2.33
C TYR A 77 16.71 7.17 1.16
N MET A 78 16.18 8.32 0.73
CA MET A 78 16.76 9.10 -0.38
C MET A 78 18.21 9.52 -0.09
N ARG A 79 18.51 9.96 1.15
CA ARG A 79 19.88 10.29 1.56
C ARG A 79 20.81 9.08 1.52
N ALA A 80 20.35 7.94 2.02
CA ALA A 80 21.13 6.71 2.02
C ALA A 80 21.34 6.15 0.60
N HIS A 81 20.32 6.27 -0.25
CA HIS A 81 20.35 5.91 -1.67
C HIS A 81 21.37 6.78 -2.41
N ALA A 82 21.26 8.11 -2.32
CA ALA A 82 22.23 9.02 -2.93
C ALA A 82 23.67 8.77 -2.43
N LYS A 83 23.82 8.43 -1.15
CA LYS A 83 25.14 8.10 -0.58
C LYS A 83 25.74 6.82 -1.18
N ARG A 84 24.90 5.83 -1.53
CA ARG A 84 25.32 4.50 -1.97
C ARG A 84 25.44 4.40 -3.50
N PHE A 85 24.51 4.99 -4.25
CA PHE A 85 24.38 4.85 -5.70
C PHE A 85 24.69 6.16 -6.46
N GLY A 86 24.71 7.30 -5.76
CA GLY A 86 24.95 8.62 -6.35
C GLY A 86 23.69 9.48 -6.43
N THR A 87 23.86 10.80 -6.52
CA THR A 87 22.76 11.75 -6.66
C THR A 87 22.06 11.64 -8.02
N ASP A 88 22.82 11.38 -9.07
CA ASP A 88 22.27 11.23 -10.43
C ASP A 88 21.35 10.01 -10.51
N ASP A 89 21.75 8.89 -9.88
CA ASP A 89 20.92 7.68 -9.78
C ASP A 89 19.65 7.93 -8.97
N LEU A 90 19.75 8.68 -7.86
CA LEU A 90 18.58 9.08 -7.07
C LEU A 90 17.58 9.88 -7.92
N GLU A 91 18.04 10.88 -8.66
CA GLU A 91 17.19 11.75 -9.46
C GLU A 91 16.51 11.01 -10.62
N GLU A 92 17.20 10.05 -11.23
CA GLU A 92 16.67 9.26 -12.34
C GLU A 92 15.70 8.16 -11.88
N ASN A 93 16.02 7.47 -10.77
CA ASN A 93 15.39 6.19 -10.42
C ASN A 93 14.49 6.22 -9.18
N VAL A 94 14.46 7.32 -8.41
CA VAL A 94 13.65 7.41 -7.19
C VAL A 94 12.55 8.45 -7.32
N LEU A 95 11.30 7.95 -7.33
CA LEU A 95 10.09 8.77 -7.27
C LEU A 95 9.64 8.93 -5.82
N HIS A 96 9.60 10.17 -5.33
CA HIS A 96 9.07 10.50 -4.01
C HIS A 96 7.91 11.49 -4.13
N PHE A 97 6.77 11.13 -3.57
CA PHE A 97 5.61 12.01 -3.44
C PHE A 97 4.95 11.81 -2.08
N SER A 98 4.49 12.90 -1.48
CA SER A 98 3.68 12.86 -0.27
C SER A 98 2.22 12.64 -0.65
N VAL A 99 1.50 11.86 0.15
CA VAL A 99 0.03 11.80 0.03
C VAL A 99 -0.51 13.18 0.43
N PRO A 100 -1.33 13.84 -0.40
CA PRO A 100 -1.81 15.18 -0.10
C PRO A 100 -2.75 15.18 1.11
N ASP A 101 -2.67 16.22 1.94
CA ASP A 101 -3.56 16.41 3.10
C ASP A 101 -5.04 16.40 2.72
N ILE A 102 -5.31 16.92 1.52
CA ILE A 102 -6.62 16.88 0.88
C ILE A 102 -6.48 15.93 -0.30
N LEU A 103 -7.02 14.73 -0.16
CA LEU A 103 -7.18 13.84 -1.30
C LEU A 103 -8.07 14.55 -2.34
N PRO A 104 -7.72 14.50 -3.63
CA PRO A 104 -8.57 15.06 -4.66
C PRO A 104 -9.98 14.45 -4.51
N GLY A 105 -11.00 15.30 -4.58
CA GLY A 105 -12.38 14.87 -4.55
C GLY A 105 -12.60 13.89 -5.69
N PHE A 106 -12.70 12.62 -5.39
CA PHE A 106 -13.01 11.59 -6.37
C PHE A 106 -14.50 11.28 -6.25
N ALA A 107 -15.18 11.17 -7.38
CA ALA A 107 -16.57 10.79 -7.41
C ALA A 107 -16.67 9.30 -7.08
N PHE A 108 -16.66 8.95 -5.79
CA PHE A 108 -16.63 7.56 -5.32
C PHE A 108 -17.73 6.71 -5.98
N PHE A 109 -18.93 7.28 -6.10
CA PHE A 109 -20.10 6.63 -6.67
C PHE A 109 -20.19 6.74 -8.20
N ASP A 110 -19.21 7.35 -8.89
CA ASP A 110 -19.19 7.34 -10.35
C ASP A 110 -18.86 5.94 -10.87
N ILE A 111 -19.79 5.35 -11.61
CA ILE A 111 -19.61 4.05 -12.27
C ILE A 111 -19.30 4.17 -13.77
N THR A 112 -19.26 5.38 -14.33
CA THR A 112 -19.01 5.62 -15.76
C THR A 112 -17.75 4.91 -16.25
N PRO A 113 -16.61 4.94 -15.54
CA PRO A 113 -15.40 4.21 -15.98
C PRO A 113 -15.62 2.70 -16.12
N ALA A 114 -16.39 2.09 -15.20
CA ALA A 114 -16.69 0.66 -15.28
C ALA A 114 -17.57 0.32 -16.48
N LEU A 115 -18.53 1.20 -16.81
CA LEU A 115 -19.36 1.03 -18.00
C LEU A 115 -18.56 1.16 -19.29
N GLU A 116 -17.62 2.11 -19.35
CA GLU A 116 -16.70 2.30 -20.48
C GLU A 116 -15.79 1.08 -20.70
N ASP A 117 -15.40 0.41 -19.61
CA ASP A 117 -14.66 -0.86 -19.62
C ASP A 117 -15.53 -2.08 -19.96
N GLY A 118 -16.83 -1.88 -20.25
CA GLY A 118 -17.76 -2.94 -20.65
C GLY A 118 -18.35 -3.74 -19.49
N VAL A 119 -18.18 -3.30 -18.24
CA VAL A 119 -18.82 -3.92 -17.08
C VAL A 119 -20.33 -3.68 -17.14
N ARG A 120 -21.11 -4.72 -16.84
CA ARG A 120 -22.57 -4.59 -16.80
C ARG A 120 -22.96 -3.61 -15.70
N ARG A 121 -23.92 -2.72 -15.96
CA ARG A 121 -24.37 -1.71 -14.99
C ARG A 121 -24.71 -2.27 -13.62
N VAL A 122 -25.40 -3.41 -13.57
CA VAL A 122 -25.77 -4.08 -12.31
C VAL A 122 -24.54 -4.53 -11.52
N ASP A 123 -23.51 -5.03 -12.19
CA ASP A 123 -22.26 -5.45 -11.55
C ASP A 123 -21.48 -4.23 -11.06
N ALA A 124 -21.38 -3.16 -11.87
CA ALA A 124 -20.70 -1.94 -11.47
C ALA A 124 -21.35 -1.30 -10.23
N ILE A 125 -22.69 -1.31 -10.13
CA ILE A 125 -23.41 -0.86 -8.93
C ILE A 125 -23.09 -1.75 -7.73
N GLN A 126 -23.10 -3.07 -7.92
CA GLN A 126 -22.80 -4.04 -6.85
C GLN A 126 -21.39 -3.83 -6.31
N ASP A 127 -20.40 -3.65 -7.19
CA ASP A 127 -19.00 -3.41 -6.83
C ASP A 127 -18.84 -2.12 -6.02
N LYS A 128 -19.57 -1.05 -6.36
CA LYS A 128 -19.56 0.18 -5.55
C LYS A 128 -20.14 -0.03 -4.16
N ALA A 129 -21.25 -0.77 -4.05
CA ALA A 129 -21.87 -1.06 -2.76
C ALA A 129 -20.95 -1.91 -1.87
N ASP A 130 -20.28 -2.91 -2.45
CA ASP A 130 -19.34 -3.78 -1.73
C ASP A 130 -18.07 -3.01 -1.33
N HIS A 131 -17.50 -2.20 -2.23
CA HIS A 131 -16.32 -1.40 -1.92
C HIS A 131 -16.62 -0.36 -0.81
N TYR A 132 -17.77 0.31 -0.86
CA TYR A 132 -18.13 1.25 0.20
C TYR A 132 -18.33 0.56 1.56
N GLU A 133 -18.88 -0.66 1.55
CA GLU A 133 -19.00 -1.48 2.75
C GLU A 133 -17.63 -1.73 3.39
N GLU A 134 -16.64 -2.12 2.60
CA GLU A 134 -15.27 -2.36 3.06
C GLU A 134 -14.61 -1.08 3.61
N LEU A 135 -14.87 0.08 3.00
CA LEU A 135 -14.40 1.36 3.55
C LEU A 135 -15.02 1.67 4.91
N ILE A 136 -16.31 1.40 5.10
CA ILE A 136 -16.96 1.60 6.41
C ILE A 136 -16.38 0.64 7.45
N LYS A 137 -16.15 -0.63 7.10
CA LYS A 137 -15.47 -1.61 7.97
C LYS A 137 -14.12 -1.09 8.42
N LEU A 138 -13.32 -0.55 7.48
CA LEU A 138 -12.01 0.02 7.76
C LEU A 138 -12.10 1.22 8.73
N VAL A 139 -13.03 2.14 8.50
CA VAL A 139 -13.18 3.36 9.30
C VAL A 139 -13.73 3.08 10.70
N MET A 140 -14.70 2.17 10.82
CA MET A 140 -15.34 1.85 12.10
C MET A 140 -14.53 0.85 12.95
N GLY A 141 -13.67 0.05 12.30
CA GLY A 141 -13.00 -1.09 12.89
C GLY A 141 -13.88 -2.35 12.88
N PRO A 142 -13.28 -3.56 12.76
CA PRO A 142 -14.02 -4.80 12.51
C PRO A 142 -14.99 -5.15 13.64
N GLU A 143 -14.62 -4.93 14.90
CA GLU A 143 -15.46 -5.28 16.06
C GLU A 143 -16.79 -4.51 16.07
N ARG A 144 -16.75 -3.18 15.87
CA ARG A 144 -17.95 -2.33 15.85
C ARG A 144 -18.85 -2.56 14.64
N TYR A 145 -18.27 -3.05 13.55
CA TYR A 145 -18.99 -3.30 12.33
C TYR A 145 -19.78 -4.62 12.40
N GLU A 146 -19.16 -5.68 12.90
CA GLU A 146 -19.78 -7.01 13.04
C GLU A 146 -20.90 -7.04 14.09
N ASP A 147 -20.81 -6.20 15.12
CA ASP A 147 -21.89 -6.03 16.12
C ASP A 147 -23.16 -5.38 15.53
N ALA A 148 -23.06 -4.73 14.37
CA ALA A 148 -24.19 -4.06 13.73
C ALA A 148 -24.99 -5.03 12.85
N ILE A 149 -25.88 -5.80 13.47
CA ILE A 149 -26.62 -6.93 12.85
C ILE A 149 -27.32 -6.59 11.51
N ALA A 150 -27.77 -5.34 11.30
CA ALA A 150 -28.52 -4.94 10.09
C ALA A 150 -27.89 -3.81 9.25
N SER A 151 -26.91 -3.07 9.79
CA SER A 151 -26.34 -1.90 9.14
C SER A 151 -25.65 -2.20 7.79
N PRO A 152 -24.88 -3.29 7.63
CA PRO A 152 -24.19 -3.61 6.38
C PRO A 152 -25.15 -3.75 5.20
N THR A 153 -26.18 -4.57 5.39
CA THR A 153 -27.20 -4.86 4.39
C THR A 153 -27.99 -3.61 4.03
N LEU A 154 -28.40 -2.82 5.04
CA LEU A 154 -29.13 -1.57 4.80
C LEU A 154 -28.29 -0.57 4.00
N ILE A 155 -27.01 -0.41 4.34
CA ILE A 155 -26.09 0.49 3.61
C ILE A 155 -25.99 0.07 2.14
N LYS A 156 -25.80 -1.22 1.84
CA LYS A 156 -25.75 -1.71 0.46
C LYS A 156 -27.05 -1.42 -0.29
N TYR A 157 -28.20 -1.64 0.34
CA TYR A 157 -29.49 -1.34 -0.28
C TYR A 157 -29.65 0.16 -0.57
N LEU A 158 -29.25 1.03 0.36
CA LEU A 158 -29.30 2.47 0.15
C LEU A 158 -28.38 2.92 -0.98
N ILE A 159 -27.17 2.37 -1.08
CA ILE A 159 -26.26 2.66 -2.20
C ILE A 159 -26.86 2.19 -3.52
N LYS A 160 -27.42 0.99 -3.58
CA LYS A 160 -28.08 0.48 -4.79
C LYS A 160 -29.27 1.35 -5.19
N ALA A 161 -30.08 1.80 -4.23
CA ALA A 161 -31.21 2.70 -4.47
C ALA A 161 -30.76 4.05 -5.05
N MET A 162 -29.55 4.51 -4.73
CA MET A 162 -28.99 5.72 -5.38
C MET A 162 -28.80 5.56 -6.88
N TYR A 163 -28.83 4.35 -7.46
CA TYR A 163 -28.71 4.12 -8.91
C TYR A 163 -30.02 3.67 -9.56
N ASP A 164 -31.14 3.81 -8.87
CA ASP A 164 -32.47 3.53 -9.43
C ASP A 164 -32.68 4.25 -10.77
N GLU A 165 -33.27 3.56 -11.74
CA GLU A 165 -33.43 4.08 -13.11
C GLU A 165 -34.40 5.26 -13.18
N GLU A 166 -35.38 5.35 -12.28
CA GLU A 166 -36.40 6.41 -12.29
C GLU A 166 -36.04 7.54 -11.32
N TYR A 167 -35.62 7.19 -10.11
CA TYR A 167 -35.44 8.13 -8.99
C TYR A 167 -33.98 8.30 -8.54
N GLY A 168 -33.05 7.51 -9.06
CA GLY A 168 -31.64 7.52 -8.67
C GLY A 168 -30.77 8.50 -9.46
N LEU A 169 -29.52 8.59 -9.05
CA LEU A 169 -28.43 9.27 -9.74
C LEU A 169 -28.12 8.61 -11.08
N GLU A 170 -27.77 9.42 -12.08
CA GLU A 170 -27.27 8.94 -13.37
C GLU A 170 -25.81 8.56 -13.22
N ASN A 171 -25.52 7.26 -13.19
CA ASN A 171 -24.18 6.70 -12.99
C ASN A 171 -23.42 7.24 -11.76
N GLY A 172 -24.13 7.75 -10.75
CA GLY A 172 -23.54 8.36 -9.54
C GLY A 172 -23.46 9.88 -9.55
N HIS A 173 -23.92 10.53 -10.63
CA HIS A 173 -24.02 11.97 -10.77
C HIS A 173 -25.46 12.45 -10.60
N PHE A 174 -25.64 13.68 -10.13
CA PHE A 174 -26.95 14.32 -10.16
C PHE A 174 -27.42 14.44 -11.61
N ARG A 175 -28.67 14.07 -11.86
CA ARG A 175 -29.31 14.33 -13.16
C ARG A 175 -29.34 15.84 -13.35
N GLN A 176 -28.87 16.32 -14.49
CA GLN A 176 -29.08 17.71 -14.85
C GLN A 176 -30.57 17.90 -15.16
N ASP A 177 -31.18 18.95 -14.58
CA ASP A 177 -32.55 19.37 -14.89
C ASP A 177 -32.69 19.83 -16.36
#